data_AF-A0A1Y2MTD4-F1
#
_entry.id   AF-A0A1Y2MTD4-F1
#
_cell.length_a   1.000
_cell.length_b   1.000
_cell.length_c   1.000
_cell.angle_alpha   90.00
_cell.angle_beta   90.00
_cell.angle_gamma   90.00
#
_symmetry.space_group_name_H-M   'P 1'
#
loop_
_entity.id
_entity.type
_entity.pdbx_description
1 polymer ?
#
loop_
_entity_poly.entity_id
_entity_poly.type
_entity_poly.pdbx_seq_one_letter_code
_entity_poly.pdbx_strand_id
1 'polypeptide(L)'
;MNPHLLEERVATVSGGPGLADTARARLVAHKATADACRHRTTERRAELERALAGDSTGHALDLMLELDALERVQDRIDHRLAELCDALSEPRSPRYGDAQPI
;
A
#
# COMPACT_ATOMS: atom_id res chain seq x y z
N MET A 1 1.92 -4.12 9.98
CA MET A 1 0.72 -3.24 9.98
C MET A 1 -0.48 -4.10 9.64
N ASN A 2 -1.65 -3.92 10.26
CA ASN A 2 -2.83 -4.72 9.90
C ASN A 2 -3.39 -4.22 8.54
N PRO A 3 -3.46 -5.05 7.48
CA PRO A 3 -3.90 -4.62 6.14
C PRO A 3 -5.29 -3.98 6.15
N HIS A 4 -6.21 -4.50 6.97
CA HIS A 4 -7.57 -3.97 7.07
C HIS A 4 -7.61 -2.56 7.66
N LEU A 5 -6.78 -2.28 8.67
CA LEU A 5 -6.69 -0.95 9.25
C LEU A 5 -6.12 0.07 8.24
N LEU A 6 -5.20 -0.36 7.38
CA LEU A 6 -4.67 0.51 6.33
C LEU A 6 -5.71 0.79 5.24
N GLU A 7 -6.51 -0.21 4.86
CA GLU A 7 -7.61 -0.06 3.88
C GLU A 7 -8.69 0.90 4.36
N GLU A 8 -9.16 0.75 5.60
CA GLU A 8 -10.12 1.67 6.22
C GLU A 8 -9.58 3.10 6.27
N ARG A 9 -8.29 3.24 6.60
CA ARG A 9 -7.62 4.53 6.66
C ARG A 9 -7.54 5.20 5.28
N VAL A 10 -7.16 4.46 4.25
CA VAL A 10 -7.13 4.96 2.86
C VAL A 10 -8.52 5.39 2.41
N ALA A 11 -9.56 4.61 2.72
CA ALA A 11 -10.95 4.94 2.41
C ALA A 11 -11.40 6.24 3.11
N THR A 12 -11.02 6.40 4.38
CA THR A 12 -11.33 7.61 5.16
C THR A 12 -10.68 8.86 4.57
N VAL A 13 -9.38 8.80 4.25
CA VAL A 13 -8.64 9.95 3.69
C VAL A 13 -9.14 10.30 2.29
N SER A 14 -9.39 9.30 1.44
CA SER A 14 -9.90 9.52 0.08
C SER A 14 -11.34 10.03 0.06
N GLY A 15 -12.17 9.66 1.04
CA GLY A 15 -13.55 10.15 1.19
C GLY A 15 -13.68 11.54 1.82
N GLY A 16 -12.60 12.08 2.41
CA GLY A 16 -12.61 13.35 3.12
C GLY A 16 -12.92 14.57 2.23
N PRO A 17 -13.76 15.52 2.69
CA PRO A 17 -13.95 16.79 1.99
C PRO A 17 -12.68 17.63 2.06
N GLY A 18 -12.23 18.17 0.92
CA GLY A 18 -11.08 19.08 0.86
C GLY A 18 -9.74 18.45 0.43
N LEU A 19 -9.70 17.15 0.13
CA LEU A 19 -8.50 16.54 -0.46
C LEU A 19 -8.31 17.01 -1.91
N ALA A 20 -7.18 17.66 -2.20
CA ALA A 20 -6.82 18.08 -3.56
C ALA A 20 -6.77 16.89 -4.53
N ASP A 21 -7.23 17.10 -5.77
CA ASP A 21 -7.32 16.03 -6.79
C ASP A 21 -5.99 15.34 -7.07
N THR A 22 -4.88 16.08 -7.05
CA THR A 22 -3.54 15.52 -7.23
C THR A 22 -3.14 14.60 -6.07
N ALA A 23 -3.49 14.95 -4.84
CA ALA A 23 -3.25 14.12 -3.66
C ALA A 23 -4.12 12.86 -3.67
N ARG A 24 -5.39 13.00 -4.10
CA ARG A 24 -6.32 11.89 -4.30
C ARG A 24 -5.80 10.92 -5.37
N ALA A 25 -5.37 11.43 -6.53
CA ALA A 25 -4.79 10.62 -7.61
C ALA A 25 -3.53 9.88 -7.16
N ARG A 26 -2.65 10.55 -6.39
CA ARG A 26 -1.47 9.90 -5.80
C ARG A 26 -1.87 8.76 -4.86
N LEU A 27 -2.82 9.00 -3.95
CA LEU A 27 -3.30 7.97 -3.02
C LEU A 27 -3.90 6.76 -3.77
N VAL A 28 -4.69 7.00 -4.81
CA VAL A 28 -5.25 5.94 -5.67
C VAL A 28 -4.15 5.14 -6.36
N ALA A 29 -3.13 5.79 -6.91
CA ALA A 29 -2.02 5.10 -7.58
C ALA A 29 -1.22 4.21 -6.60
N HIS A 30 -0.95 4.70 -5.39
CA HIS A 30 -0.26 3.92 -4.36
C HIS A 30 -1.11 2.73 -3.90
N LYS A 31 -2.42 2.93 -3.70
CA LYS A 31 -3.35 1.84 -3.37
C LYS A 31 -3.38 0.78 -4.48
N ALA A 32 -3.54 1.19 -5.74
CA ALA A 32 -3.55 0.26 -6.86
C ALA A 32 -2.25 -0.55 -6.98
N THR A 33 -1.11 0.07 -6.65
CA THR A 33 0.18 -0.63 -6.60
C THR A 33 0.22 -1.67 -5.48
N ALA A 34 -0.29 -1.34 -4.29
CA ALA A 34 -0.41 -2.27 -3.17
C ALA A 34 -1.33 -3.46 -3.53
N ASP A 35 -2.49 -3.17 -4.12
CA ASP A 35 -3.47 -4.19 -4.52
C ASP A 35 -2.89 -5.13 -5.58
N ALA A 36 -2.17 -4.61 -6.58
CA ALA A 36 -1.49 -5.41 -7.59
C ALA A 36 -0.40 -6.32 -6.99
N CYS A 37 0.37 -5.83 -6.02
CA CYS A 37 1.38 -6.63 -5.33
C CYS A 37 0.74 -7.75 -4.51
N ARG A 38 -0.34 -7.48 -3.77
CA ARG A 38 -1.12 -8.50 -3.04
C ARG A 38 -1.69 -9.56 -3.97
N HIS A 39 -2.23 -9.14 -5.12
CA HIS A 39 -2.76 -10.07 -6.12
C HIS A 39 -1.68 -11.02 -6.62
N ARG A 40 -0.51 -10.48 -7.02
CA ARG A 40 0.62 -11.29 -7.46
C ARG A 40 1.12 -12.25 -6.37
N THR A 41 1.18 -11.81 -5.11
CA THR A 41 1.53 -12.69 -4.00
C THR A 41 0.55 -13.87 -3.87
N THR A 42 -0.76 -13.62 -4.00
CA THR A 42 -1.77 -14.69 -3.98
C THR A 42 -1.60 -15.68 -5.13
N GLU A 43 -1.35 -15.20 -6.35
CA GLU A 43 -1.08 -16.06 -7.51
C GLU A 43 0.16 -16.93 -7.30
N ARG A 44 1.26 -16.33 -6.82
CA ARG A 44 2.50 -17.06 -6.52
C ARG A 44 2.33 -18.09 -5.40
N ARG A 45 1.52 -17.79 -4.37
CA ARG A 45 1.18 -18.76 -3.31
C ARG A 45 0.41 -19.96 -3.88
N ALA A 46 -0.59 -19.70 -4.73
CA ALA A 46 -1.34 -20.77 -5.40
C ALA A 46 -0.46 -21.62 -6.34
N GLU A 47 0.55 -21.01 -6.98
CA GLU A 47 1.56 -21.75 -7.75
C GLU A 47 2.47 -22.60 -6.86
N LEU A 48 2.91 -22.07 -5.71
CA LEU A 48 3.71 -22.81 -4.76
C LEU A 48 2.94 -24.02 -4.20
N GLU A 49 1.67 -23.84 -3.85
CA GLU A 49 0.81 -24.93 -3.38
C GLU A 49 0.71 -26.07 -4.41
N ARG A 50 0.52 -25.75 -5.69
CA ARG A 50 0.53 -26.73 -6.79
C ARG A 50 1.89 -27.41 -6.95
N ALA A 51 2.98 -26.63 -6.91
CA ALA A 51 4.33 -27.18 -7.02
C ALA A 51 4.64 -28.16 -5.87
N LEU A 52 4.25 -27.81 -4.64
CA LEU A 52 4.40 -28.67 -3.46
C LEU A 52 3.48 -29.90 -3.49
N ALA A 53 2.34 -29.82 -4.18
CA ALA A 53 1.46 -30.98 -4.44
C ALA A 53 2.05 -31.96 -5.48
N GLY A 54 3.14 -31.60 -6.15
CA GLY A 54 3.84 -32.46 -7.11
C GLY A 54 3.54 -32.17 -8.58
N ASP A 55 2.77 -31.12 -8.89
CA ASP A 55 2.42 -30.75 -10.28
C ASP A 55 3.62 -30.19 -11.08
N SER A 56 4.71 -29.80 -10.41
CA SER A 56 5.95 -29.39 -11.07
C SER A 56 7.17 -29.65 -10.19
N THR A 57 8.16 -30.37 -10.71
CA THR A 57 9.45 -30.56 -10.05
C THR A 57 10.40 -29.40 -10.35
N GLY A 58 11.02 -28.82 -9.31
CA GLY A 58 12.20 -27.97 -9.44
C GLY A 58 12.03 -26.46 -9.29
N HIS A 59 10.82 -25.93 -9.06
CA HIS A 59 10.60 -24.46 -9.02
C HIS A 59 10.01 -23.96 -7.68
N ALA A 60 9.78 -24.85 -6.71
CA ALA A 60 9.21 -24.48 -5.40
C ALA A 60 10.12 -23.53 -4.60
N LEU A 61 11.44 -23.77 -4.61
CA LEU A 61 12.40 -22.87 -3.94
C LEU A 61 12.40 -21.48 -4.57
N ASP A 62 12.36 -21.39 -5.90
CA ASP A 62 12.31 -20.12 -6.62
C ASP A 62 11.02 -19.35 -6.29
N LEU A 63 9.87 -20.04 -6.23
CA LEU A 63 8.59 -19.46 -5.81
C LEU A 63 8.64 -18.96 -4.36
N MET A 64 9.29 -19.69 -3.45
CA MET A 64 9.47 -19.24 -2.06
C MET A 64 10.34 -17.99 -1.96
N LEU A 65 11.43 -17.91 -2.74
CA LEU A 65 12.28 -16.71 -2.79
C LEU A 65 11.56 -15.52 -3.41
N GLU A 66 10.77 -15.74 -4.47
CA GLU A 66 9.94 -14.71 -5.08
C GLU A 66 8.89 -14.19 -4.08
N LEU A 67 8.22 -15.09 -3.35
CA LEU A 67 7.24 -14.73 -2.32
C LEU A 67 7.84 -13.89 -1.20
N ASP A 68 9.00 -14.27 -0.67
CA ASP A 68 9.69 -13.50 0.36
C ASP A 68 10.15 -12.11 -0.16
N ALA A 69 10.53 -12.01 -1.43
CA ALA A 69 10.80 -10.72 -2.06
C ALA A 69 9.51 -9.87 -2.19
N LEU A 70 8.39 -10.47 -2.60
CA LEU A 70 7.09 -9.81 -2.73
C LEU A 70 6.54 -9.35 -1.38
N GLU A 71 6.68 -10.14 -0.31
CA GLU A 71 6.27 -9.76 1.04
C GLU A 71 7.05 -8.54 1.53
N ARG A 72 8.37 -8.51 1.33
CA ARG A 72 9.20 -7.34 1.66
C ARG A 72 8.86 -6.11 0.80
N VAL A 73 8.46 -6.31 -0.45
CA VAL A 73 7.95 -5.21 -1.30
C VAL A 73 6.61 -4.70 -0.78
N GLN A 74 5.70 -5.60 -0.42
CA GLN A 74 4.38 -5.28 0.12
C GLN A 74 4.52 -4.45 1.40
N ASP A 75 5.37 -4.87 2.35
CA ASP A 75 5.62 -4.13 3.59
C ASP A 75 6.12 -2.71 3.33
N ARG A 76 7.02 -2.52 2.36
CA ARG A 76 7.51 -1.19 1.97
C ARG A 76 6.42 -0.33 1.33
N ILE A 77 5.56 -0.92 0.51
CA ILE A 77 4.44 -0.21 -0.11
C ILE A 77 3.43 0.21 0.96
N ASP A 78 3.06 -0.70 1.87
CA ASP A 78 2.11 -0.44 2.94
C ASP A 78 2.65 0.63 3.90
N HIS A 79 3.95 0.62 4.21
CA HIS A 79 4.58 1.66 5.01
C HIS A 79 4.47 3.04 4.34
N ARG A 80 4.85 3.15 3.05
CA ARG A 80 4.73 4.41 2.29
C ARG A 80 3.28 4.87 2.15
N LEU A 81 2.35 3.94 1.99
CA LEU A 81 0.92 4.24 1.91
C LEU A 81 0.39 4.78 3.25
N ALA A 82 0.86 4.25 4.37
CA ALA A 82 0.54 4.77 5.69
C ALA A 82 1.11 6.18 5.90
N GLU A 83 2.39 6.41 5.59
CA GLU A 83 3.01 7.75 5.65
C GLU A 83 2.27 8.76 4.79
N LEU A 84 1.82 8.34 3.59
CA LEU A 84 1.00 9.16 2.72
C LEU A 84 -0.35 9.50 3.36
N CYS A 85 -1.01 8.52 3.98
CA CYS A 85 -2.23 8.76 4.72
C CYS A 85 -2.01 9.69 5.92
N ASP A 86 -0.93 9.54 6.68
CA ASP A 86 -0.55 10.44 7.78
C ASP A 86 -0.41 11.89 7.28
N ALA A 87 0.39 12.10 6.23
CA ALA A 87 0.64 13.42 5.65
C ALA A 87 -0.61 14.10 5.06
N LEU A 88 -1.62 13.31 4.66
CA LEU A 88 -2.89 13.81 4.13
C LEU A 88 -3.98 13.95 5.20
N SER A 89 -3.80 13.31 6.36
CA SER A 89 -4.73 13.37 7.50
C SER A 89 -4.41 14.52 8.45
N GLU A 90 -3.14 14.95 8.53
CA GLU A 90 -2.78 16.11 9.32
C GLU A 90 -3.46 17.37 8.76
N PRO A 91 -4.26 18.10 9.55
CA PRO A 91 -4.68 19.43 9.14
C PRO A 91 -3.40 20.22 8.93
N ARG A 92 -3.23 20.75 7.71
CA ARG A 92 -2.16 21.69 7.39
C ARG A 92 -2.38 22.91 8.28
N SER A 93 -1.84 22.87 9.50
CA SER A 93 -1.98 23.96 10.47
C SER A 93 -1.57 25.22 9.74
N PRO A 94 -2.47 26.21 9.55
CA PRO A 94 -2.05 27.48 8.98
C PRO A 94 -0.92 27.98 9.87
N ARG A 95 0.26 28.18 9.28
CA ARG A 95 1.34 28.88 9.97
C ARG A 95 0.79 30.28 10.29
N TYR A 96 0.31 30.45 11.51
CA TYR A 96 -0.15 31.74 12.02
C TYR A 96 1.10 32.63 12.14
N GLY A 97 1.38 33.36 11.07
CA GLY A 97 2.61 34.16 10.92
C GLY A 97 2.48 35.30 9.90
N ASP A 98 1.49 35.27 9.01
CA ASP A 98 1.25 36.36 8.03
C ASP A 98 0.22 37.39 8.51
N ALA A 99 0.03 37.53 9.83
CA ALA A 99 -0.56 38.73 10.40
C ALA A 99 0.58 39.73 10.71
N GLN A 100 1.10 40.37 9.66
CA GLN A 100 1.85 41.62 9.84
C GLN A 100 0.84 42.71 10.26
N PRO A 101 1.04 43.43 11.37
CA PRO A 101 0.19 44.56 11.72
C PRO A 101 0.52 45.75 10.81
N ILE A 102 -0.52 46.42 10.28
CA ILE A 102 -0.46 47.82 9.84
C ILE A 102 -1.18 48.67 10.88
#